data_AF-A0A8I1JHX8-F1
#
_entry.id   AF-A0A8I1JHX8-F1
#
_cell.length_a   1.000
_cell.length_b   1.000
_cell.length_c   1.000
_cell.angle_alpha   90.00
_cell.angle_beta   90.00
_cell.angle_gamma   90.00
#
_symmetry.space_group_name_H-M   'P 1'
#
loop_
_entity.id
_entity.type
_entity.pdbx_description
1 polymer ?
#
loop_
_entity_poly.entity_id
_entity_poly.type
_entity_poly.pdbx_seq_one_letter_code
_entity_poly.pdbx_strand_id
1 'polypeptide(L)'
;MDHRSFNGKDIRSPGEALSYMVECTLATVADLLLKKNPPKFETARQIEMAQNGFNMIRYTDEKMYGLRSSKVNTVFNGSVQAWADDFRARGEHGNS
;
A
#
# COMPACT_ATOMS: atom_id res chain seq x y z
N MET A 1 3.85 -15.06 8.76
CA MET A 1 4.15 -13.83 8.01
C MET A 1 4.76 -12.85 9.00
N ASP A 2 5.98 -12.37 8.77
CA ASP A 2 6.68 -11.49 9.72
C ASP A 2 6.18 -10.04 9.52
N HIS A 3 5.32 -9.57 10.44
CA HIS A 3 4.66 -8.25 10.41
C HIS A 3 5.57 -7.15 10.94
N ARG A 4 6.75 -6.95 10.35
CA ARG A 4 7.54 -5.74 10.62
C ARG A 4 6.93 -4.58 9.85
N SER A 5 5.80 -4.08 10.37
CA SER A 5 5.30 -2.73 10.10
C SER A 5 6.44 -1.76 10.39
N PHE A 6 6.78 -0.88 9.46
CA PHE A 6 7.80 0.13 9.71
C PHE A 6 7.35 0.99 10.91
N ASN A 7 8.13 1.02 11.98
CA ASN A 7 7.90 1.91 13.10
C ASN A 7 8.44 3.28 12.67
N GLY A 8 7.59 4.30 12.53
CA GLY A 8 7.97 5.62 11.99
C GLY A 8 9.13 6.32 12.73
N LYS A 9 9.52 5.82 13.92
CA LYS A 9 10.68 6.26 14.69
C LYS A 9 12.04 5.90 14.07
N ASP A 10 12.08 5.00 13.09
CA ASP A 10 13.31 4.50 12.46
C ASP A 10 13.45 4.89 10.97
N ILE A 11 12.72 5.90 10.50
CA ILE A 11 12.86 6.42 9.13
C ILE A 11 14.21 7.16 9.00
N ARG A 12 15.12 6.65 8.17
CA ARG A 12 16.49 7.16 8.00
C ARG A 12 16.77 7.63 6.58
N SER A 13 15.86 7.42 5.63
CA SER A 13 15.98 7.93 4.26
C SER A 13 14.65 8.45 3.69
N PRO A 14 14.69 9.31 2.66
CA PRO A 14 13.48 9.73 1.95
C PRO A 14 12.74 8.56 1.30
N GLY A 15 13.46 7.51 0.89
CA GLY A 15 12.84 6.29 0.36
C GLY A 15 12.05 5.52 1.42
N GLU A 16 12.60 5.39 2.61
CA GLU A 16 11.91 4.79 3.75
C GLU A 16 10.69 5.63 4.16
N ALA A 17 10.79 6.96 4.13
CA ALA A 17 9.66 7.85 4.39
C ALA A 17 8.54 7.65 3.35
N LEU A 18 8.89 7.59 2.06
CA LEU A 18 7.93 7.35 0.99
C LEU A 18 7.26 5.98 1.12
N SER A 19 8.04 4.94 1.43
CA SER A 19 7.52 3.59 1.67
C SER A 19 6.55 3.55 2.84
N TYR A 20 6.91 4.19 3.96
CA TYR A 20 6.04 4.31 5.14
C TYR A 20 4.73 5.03 4.83
N MET A 21 4.78 6.13 4.06
CA MET A 21 3.58 6.86 3.64
C MET A 21 2.66 6.01 2.76
N VAL A 22 3.22 5.23 1.83
CA VAL A 22 2.46 4.28 1.01
C VAL A 22 1.80 3.22 1.89
N GLU A 23 2.53 2.63 2.84
CA GLU A 23 1.97 1.64 3.79
C GLU A 23 0.82 2.21 4.64
N CYS A 24 0.97 3.43 5.17
CA CYS A 24 -0.10 4.09 5.94
C CYS A 24 -1.34 4.35 5.08
N THR A 25 -1.13 4.73 3.81
CA THR A 25 -2.23 4.96 2.86
C THR A 25 -2.95 3.65 2.54
N LEU A 26 -2.21 2.56 2.35
CA LEU A 26 -2.77 1.22 2.13
C LEU A 26 -3.55 0.70 3.34
N ALA A 27 -3.05 0.95 4.56
CA ALA A 27 -3.78 0.63 5.78
C ALA A 27 -5.12 1.38 5.84
N THR A 28 -5.14 2.64 5.39
CA THR A 28 -6.38 3.42 5.26
C THR A 28 -7.30 2.83 4.20
N VAL A 29 -6.79 2.41 3.04
CA VAL A 29 -7.59 1.73 2.01
C VAL A 29 -8.22 0.45 2.58
N ALA A 30 -7.47 -0.36 3.32
CA ALA A 30 -7.97 -1.57 3.95
C ALA A 30 -9.11 -1.25 4.95
N ASP A 31 -8.94 -0.27 5.84
CA ASP A 31 -10.00 0.17 6.76
C ASP A 31 -11.27 0.59 6.02
N LEU A 32 -11.12 1.35 4.92
CA LEU A 32 -12.25 1.81 4.12
C LEU A 32 -12.97 0.65 3.42
N LEU A 33 -12.23 -0.32 2.88
CA LEU A 33 -12.79 -1.48 2.18
C LEU A 33 -13.51 -2.44 3.13
N LEU A 34 -13.11 -2.52 4.41
CA LEU A 34 -13.75 -3.35 5.43
C LEU A 34 -15.10 -2.76 5.92
N LYS A 35 -15.43 -1.51 5.58
CA LYS A 35 -16.72 -0.92 5.96
C LYS A 35 -17.86 -1.58 5.20
N LYS A 36 -19.00 -1.78 5.87
CA LYS A 36 -20.24 -2.29 5.27
C LYS A 36 -20.62 -1.54 3.98
N ASN A 37 -20.43 -0.22 3.98
CA ASN A 37 -20.62 0.65 2.83
C ASN A 37 -19.38 1.53 2.65
N PRO A 38 -18.38 1.09 1.86
CA PRO A 38 -17.17 1.87 1.63
C PRO A 38 -17.49 3.19 0.93
N PRO A 39 -16.98 4.33 1.41
CA PRO A 39 -17.17 5.62 0.75
C PRO A 39 -16.41 5.66 -0.58
N LYS A 40 -17.11 5.38 -1.69
CA LYS A 40 -16.52 5.18 -3.03
C LYS A 40 -15.47 6.22 -3.42
N PHE A 41 -15.76 7.51 -3.22
CA PHE A 41 -14.87 8.60 -3.60
C PHE A 41 -13.58 8.63 -2.75
N GLU A 42 -13.71 8.51 -1.44
CA GLU A 42 -12.57 8.48 -0.52
C GLU A 42 -11.71 7.24 -0.78
N THR A 43 -12.33 6.08 -0.96
CA THR A 43 -11.63 4.82 -1.28
C THR A 43 -10.86 4.97 -2.58
N ALA A 44 -11.47 5.52 -3.64
CA ALA A 44 -10.79 5.76 -4.91
C ALA A 44 -9.62 6.73 -4.76
N ARG A 45 -9.79 7.84 -4.02
CA ARG A 45 -8.70 8.81 -3.78
C ARG A 45 -7.51 8.17 -3.06
N GLN A 46 -7.77 7.37 -2.03
CA GLN A 46 -6.71 6.72 -1.26
C GLN A 46 -5.97 5.66 -2.10
N ILE A 47 -6.69 4.92 -2.95
CA ILE A 47 -6.08 4.00 -3.93
C ILE A 47 -5.17 4.76 -4.90
N GLU A 48 -5.63 5.89 -5.45
CA GLU A 48 -4.83 6.72 -6.36
C GLU A 48 -3.57 7.28 -5.67
N MET A 49 -3.69 7.78 -4.44
CA MET A 49 -2.56 8.27 -3.65
C MET A 49 -1.51 7.17 -3.41
N ALA A 50 -1.96 5.98 -3.01
CA ALA A 50 -1.09 4.84 -2.82
C ALA A 50 -0.44 4.38 -4.15
N GLN A 51 -1.19 4.38 -5.25
CA GLN A 51 -0.67 4.04 -6.58
C GLN A 51 0.41 5.04 -7.04
N ASN A 52 0.22 6.33 -6.80
CA ASN A 52 1.20 7.35 -7.12
C ASN A 52 2.48 7.16 -6.30
N GLY A 53 2.37 6.92 -5.00
CA GLY A 53 3.54 6.62 -4.17
C GLY A 53 4.25 5.32 -4.59
N PHE A 54 3.50 4.28 -4.95
CA PHE A 54 4.03 3.03 -5.50
C PHE A 54 4.79 3.25 -6.81
N ASN A 55 4.22 4.04 -7.73
CA ASN A 55 4.88 4.40 -8.99
C ASN A 55 6.19 5.14 -8.70
N MET A 56 6.18 6.12 -7.80
CA MET A 56 7.39 6.85 -7.40
C MET A 56 8.46 5.90 -6.86
N ILE A 57 8.11 4.95 -6.00
CA ILE A 57 9.03 3.92 -5.48
C ILE A 57 9.58 3.04 -6.60
N ARG A 58 8.77 2.68 -7.60
CA ARG A 58 9.22 1.88 -8.76
C ARG A 58 10.16 2.63 -9.69
N TYR A 59 9.94 3.92 -9.89
CA TYR A 59 10.74 4.75 -10.79
C TYR A 59 11.99 5.33 -10.13
N THR A 60 12.07 5.36 -8.79
CA THR A 60 13.28 5.78 -8.09
C THR A 60 14.26 4.62 -8.01
N ASP A 61 15.42 4.79 -8.64
CA ASP A 61 16.54 3.83 -8.65
C ASP A 61 16.87 3.41 -7.20
N GLU A 62 16.94 2.09 -6.96
CA GLU A 62 17.22 1.50 -5.64
C GLU A 62 18.49 2.09 -5.01
N LYS A 63 19.43 2.56 -5.84
CA LYS A 63 20.69 3.21 -5.43
C LYS A 63 20.53 4.64 -4.92
N MET A 64 19.52 5.39 -5.35
CA MET A 64 19.34 6.79 -4.98
C MET A 64 18.62 6.96 -3.64
N TYR A 65 17.78 5.99 -3.25
CA TYR A 65 16.95 6.09 -2.04
C TYR A 65 17.01 4.87 -1.12
N GLY A 66 17.82 3.85 -1.43
CA GLY A 66 17.90 2.62 -0.63
C GLY A 66 16.59 1.82 -0.59
N LEU A 67 15.71 2.05 -1.57
CA LEU A 67 14.39 1.44 -1.64
C LEU A 67 14.55 -0.04 -1.95
N ARG A 68 14.17 -0.92 -1.01
CA ARG A 68 14.00 -2.36 -1.30
C ARG A 68 12.72 -2.55 -2.09
N SER A 69 12.78 -2.33 -3.41
CA SER A 69 11.67 -2.47 -4.35
C SER A 69 11.05 -3.88 -4.37
N SER A 70 11.81 -4.89 -3.93
CA SER A 70 11.45 -6.31 -4.02
C SER A 70 10.17 -6.70 -3.29
N LYS A 71 9.85 -6.11 -2.13
CA LYS A 71 8.63 -6.46 -1.36
C LYS A 71 7.38 -5.78 -1.89
N VAL A 72 7.51 -4.54 -2.37
CA VAL A 72 6.39 -3.73 -2.84
C VAL A 72 5.90 -4.29 -4.19
N ASN A 73 6.80 -4.67 -5.11
CA ASN A 73 6.39 -5.27 -6.39
C ASN A 73 5.71 -6.64 -6.29
N THR A 74 5.96 -7.44 -5.23
CA THR A 74 5.33 -8.76 -5.06
C THR A 74 3.90 -8.68 -4.53
N VAL A 75 3.54 -7.62 -3.80
CA VAL A 75 2.25 -7.52 -3.09
C VAL A 75 1.12 -7.02 -3.99
N PHE A 76 1.43 -6.22 -5.02
CA PHE A 76 0.40 -5.48 -5.77
C PHE A 76 -0.08 -6.13 -7.08
N ASN A 77 0.45 -7.28 -7.50
CA ASN A 77 0.15 -7.87 -8.82
C ASN A 77 0.14 -6.82 -9.97
N GLY A 78 1.05 -5.84 -9.89
CA GLY A 78 1.16 -4.74 -10.86
C GLY A 78 0.46 -3.42 -10.49
N SER A 79 -0.59 -3.39 -9.64
CA SER A 79 -1.27 -2.14 -9.24
C SER A 79 -1.96 -2.19 -7.86
N VAL A 80 -2.10 -1.04 -7.21
CA VAL A 80 -2.84 -0.91 -5.95
C VAL A 80 -4.33 -1.22 -6.15
N GLN A 81 -4.89 -0.93 -7.33
CA GLN A 81 -6.28 -1.32 -7.64
C GLN A 81 -6.44 -2.84 -7.66
N ALA A 82 -5.54 -3.58 -8.32
CA ALA A 82 -5.60 -5.04 -8.38
C ALA A 82 -5.49 -5.66 -6.98
N TRP A 83 -4.64 -5.10 -6.12
CA TRP A 83 -4.56 -5.49 -4.71
C TRP A 83 -5.85 -5.17 -3.95
N ALA A 84 -6.46 -4.00 -4.15
CA ALA A 84 -7.70 -3.62 -3.47
C ALA A 84 -8.87 -4.55 -3.84
N ASP A 85 -8.95 -4.94 -5.11
CA ASP A 85 -9.96 -5.87 -5.62
C ASP A 85 -9.78 -7.27 -5.02
N ASP A 86 -8.54 -7.79 -4.99
CA ASP A 86 -8.19 -9.07 -4.34
C ASP A 86 -8.42 -9.04 -2.83
N PHE A 87 -8.04 -7.95 -2.15
CA PHE A 87 -8.27 -7.76 -0.71
C PHE A 87 -9.77 -7.83 -0.37
N ARG A 88 -10.60 -7.14 -1.17
CA ARG A 88 -12.05 -7.17 -1.00
C ARG A 88 -12.62 -8.57 -1.22
N ALA A 89 -12.22 -9.25 -2.29
CA ALA A 89 -12.67 -10.61 -2.59
C ALA A 89 -12.33 -11.59 -1.45
N ARG A 90 -11.14 -11.49 -0.85
CA ARG A 90 -10.74 -12.31 0.31
C ARG A 90 -11.56 -12.02 1.57
N GLY A 91 -11.90 -10.75 1.81
CA GLY A 91 -12.76 -10.35 2.92
C GLY A 91 -14.19 -10.89 2.82
N GLU A 92 -14.70 -11.06 1.61
CA GLU A 92 -16.02 -11.64 1.34
C GLU A 92 -16.05 -13.17 1.52
N HIS A 93 -14.93 -13.87 1.31
CA HIS A 93 -14.81 -15.32 1.53
C HIS A 93 -14.54 -15.73 2.99
N GLY A 94 -14.14 -14.80 3.86
CA GLY A 94 -13.86 -15.08 5.29
C GLY A 94 -15.09 -15.06 6.21
N ASN A 95 -16.30 -14.94 5.65
CA ASN A 95 -17.54 -14.76 6.39
C ASN A 95 -18.66 -15.75 5.95
N SER A 96 -18.27 -16.90 5.38
CA SER A 96 -19.16 -18.03 5.04
C SER A 96 -18.96 -19.21 5.98
#